data_AF-A0A8K0NY74-F1
#
_entry.id   AF-A0A8K0NY74-F1
#
_cell.length_a   1.000
_cell.length_b   1.000
_cell.length_c   1.000
_cell.angle_alpha   90.00
_cell.angle_beta   90.00
_cell.angle_gamma   90.00
#
_symmetry.space_group_name_H-M   'P 1'
#
loop_
_entity.id
_entity.type
_entity.pdbx_description
1 polymer ?
#
loop_
_entity_poly.entity_id
_entity_poly.type
_entity_poly.pdbx_seq_one_letter_code
_entity_poly.pdbx_strand_id
1 'polypeptide(L)'
;MAASPSGNAKNRELSLPTSRIRTIMKSSPNVENIGQDSLLLVTKATELFIQHLSRQALKQVEGKAEHIDYKHLAEVVQTNKKLDFLKGKYLC
;
A
#
# COMPACT_ATOMS: atom_id res chain seq x y z
N MET A 1 41.72 -22.08 -4.09
CA MET A 1 40.35 -22.02 -3.52
C MET A 1 40.07 -20.57 -3.15
N ALA A 2 39.28 -19.85 -3.94
CA ALA A 2 38.80 -18.51 -3.59
C ALA A 2 37.27 -18.61 -3.49
N ALA A 3 36.74 -18.28 -2.31
CA ALA A 3 35.32 -18.37 -2.00
C ALA A 3 34.53 -17.27 -2.72
N SER A 4 33.49 -17.66 -3.44
CA SER A 4 32.49 -16.75 -4.01
C SER A 4 31.58 -16.21 -2.90
N PRO A 5 31.27 -14.89 -2.84
CA PRO A 5 30.24 -14.42 -1.95
C PRO A 5 28.86 -14.69 -2.58
N SER A 6 28.22 -15.77 -2.14
CA SER A 6 26.79 -16.03 -2.34
C SER A 6 25.98 -15.03 -1.51
N GLY A 7 25.68 -13.87 -2.09
CA GLY A 7 24.64 -12.97 -1.61
C GLY A 7 23.39 -13.14 -2.46
N ASN A 8 22.43 -13.93 -2.00
CA ASN A 8 21.14 -14.09 -2.65
C ASN A 8 20.32 -12.80 -2.49
N ALA A 9 20.68 -11.76 -3.23
CA ALA A 9 19.85 -10.59 -3.45
C ALA A 9 18.69 -11.01 -4.34
N LYS A 10 17.73 -11.75 -3.77
CA LYS A 10 16.40 -11.82 -4.37
C LYS A 10 15.95 -10.38 -4.50
N ASN A 11 16.00 -9.90 -5.73
CA ASN A 11 15.62 -8.57 -6.17
C ASN A 11 14.48 -8.09 -5.27
N ARG A 12 14.71 -7.04 -4.46
CA ARG A 12 13.67 -6.35 -3.69
C ARG A 12 12.78 -5.62 -4.68
N GLU A 13 12.18 -6.37 -5.58
CA GLU A 13 11.47 -5.85 -6.73
C GLU A 13 10.15 -5.34 -6.19
N LEU A 14 10.07 -4.02 -6.10
CA LEU A 14 8.84 -3.33 -5.81
C LEU A 14 7.90 -3.60 -6.98
N SER A 15 6.70 -4.07 -6.67
CA SER A 15 5.64 -4.33 -7.64
C SER A 15 5.02 -3.04 -8.15
N LEU A 16 5.08 -1.97 -7.35
CA LEU A 16 4.59 -0.65 -7.76
C LEU A 16 5.70 0.18 -8.43
N PRO A 17 5.37 0.92 -9.51
CA PRO A 17 6.33 1.78 -10.18
C PRO A 17 6.71 2.97 -9.29
N THR A 18 7.97 3.01 -8.84
CA THR A 18 8.50 4.05 -7.95
C THR A 18 8.39 5.46 -8.53
N SER A 19 8.42 5.61 -9.85
CA SER A 19 8.20 6.90 -10.53
C SER A 19 6.81 7.47 -10.27
N ARG A 20 5.76 6.63 -10.30
CA ARG A 20 4.38 7.05 -10.01
C ARG A 20 4.18 7.38 -8.53
N ILE A 21 4.78 6.59 -7.64
CA ILE A 21 4.77 6.88 -6.21
C ILE A 21 5.43 8.24 -5.94
N ARG A 22 6.57 8.52 -6.57
CA ARG A 22 7.25 9.82 -6.46
C ARG A 22 6.35 10.97 -6.94
N THR A 23 5.66 10.82 -8.07
CA THR A 23 4.71 11.82 -8.56
C THR A 23 3.60 12.09 -7.55
N ILE A 24 3.01 11.06 -6.95
CA ILE A 24 1.96 11.19 -5.92
C ILE A 24 2.51 11.87 -4.67
N MET A 25 3.71 11.49 -4.19
CA MET A 25 4.32 12.14 -3.04
C MET A 25 4.56 13.64 -3.30
N LYS A 26 5.00 14.01 -4.51
CA LYS A 26 5.19 15.41 -4.92
C LYS A 26 3.90 16.20 -5.18
N SER A 27 2.74 15.55 -5.23
CA SER A 27 1.46 16.28 -5.37
C SER A 27 1.04 16.96 -4.07
N SER A 28 1.69 16.64 -2.95
CA SER A 28 1.44 17.30 -1.68
C SER A 28 2.12 18.67 -1.64
N PRO A 29 1.43 19.73 -1.18
CA PRO A 29 2.06 21.01 -0.96
C PRO A 29 3.21 20.82 0.05
N ASN A 30 4.35 21.47 -0.20
CA ASN A 30 5.56 21.46 0.64
C ASN A 30 6.46 20.21 0.52
N VAL A 31 6.29 19.37 -0.51
CA VAL A 31 7.23 18.25 -0.80
C VAL A 31 8.08 18.57 -2.03
N GLU A 32 9.27 19.13 -1.82
CA GLU A 32 10.20 19.48 -2.91
C GLU A 32 11.12 18.32 -3.29
N ASN A 33 11.83 17.77 -2.30
CA ASN A 33 12.83 16.72 -2.46
C ASN A 33 12.41 15.44 -1.71
N ILE A 34 12.59 14.29 -2.36
CA ILE A 34 12.27 12.96 -1.79
C ILE A 34 13.51 12.08 -1.90
N GLY A 35 14.07 11.72 -0.75
CA GLY A 35 15.18 10.78 -0.65
C GLY A 35 14.83 9.39 -1.18
N GLN A 36 15.82 8.67 -1.71
CA GLN A 36 15.61 7.36 -2.33
C GLN A 36 15.06 6.33 -1.32
N ASP A 37 15.59 6.30 -0.10
CA ASP A 37 15.13 5.36 0.93
C ASP A 37 13.69 5.63 1.35
N SER A 38 13.30 6.90 1.50
CA SER A 38 11.91 7.29 1.77
C SER A 38 10.98 6.86 0.64
N LEU A 39 11.40 7.03 -0.62
CA LEU A 39 10.62 6.59 -1.76
C LEU A 39 10.43 5.07 -1.76
N LEU A 40 11.49 4.30 -1.51
CA LEU A 40 11.42 2.84 -1.47
C LEU A 40 10.54 2.36 -0.31
N LEU A 41 10.68 2.98 0.87
CA LEU A 41 9.88 2.64 2.05
C LEU A 41 8.39 2.93 1.82
N VAL A 42 8.05 4.12 1.30
CA VAL A 42 6.66 4.48 0.98
C VAL A 42 6.10 3.58 -0.10
N THR A 43 6.88 3.24 -1.13
CA THR A 43 6.46 2.29 -2.16
C THR A 43 6.11 0.94 -1.53
N LYS A 44 6.97 0.42 -0.65
CA LYS A 44 6.71 -0.86 0.01
C LYS A 44 5.53 -0.81 0.98
N ALA A 45 5.41 0.28 1.74
CA ALA A 45 4.26 0.50 2.62
C ALA A 45 2.95 0.56 1.84
N THR A 46 2.95 1.17 0.64
CA THR A 46 1.78 1.25 -0.23
C THR A 46 1.36 -0.13 -0.73
N GLU A 47 2.31 -0.98 -1.13
CA GLU A 47 2.02 -2.38 -1.48
C GLU A 47 1.37 -3.14 -0.32
N LEU A 48 1.96 -3.04 0.87
CA LEU A 48 1.46 -3.70 2.07
C LEU A 48 0.08 -3.17 2.47
N PHE A 49 -0.15 -1.87 2.30
CA PHE A 49 -1.44 -1.24 2.55
C PHE A 49 -2.54 -1.78 1.62
N ILE A 50 -2.27 -1.89 0.30
CA ILE A 50 -3.21 -2.49 -0.66
C ILE A 50 -3.53 -3.93 -0.26
N GLN A 51 -2.50 -4.74 0.03
CA GLN A 51 -2.70 -6.13 0.47
C GLN A 51 -3.51 -6.21 1.76
N HIS A 52 -3.24 -5.33 2.72
CA HIS A 52 -3.96 -5.28 4.00
C HIS A 52 -5.45 -4.98 3.77
N LEU A 53 -5.77 -3.92 3.03
CA LEU A 53 -7.14 -3.51 2.77
C LEU A 53 -7.91 -4.61 2.02
N SER A 54 -7.32 -5.19 0.97
CA SER A 54 -7.95 -6.28 0.21
C SER A 54 -8.19 -7.52 1.07
N ARG A 55 -7.24 -7.91 1.93
CA ARG A 55 -7.40 -9.06 2.84
C ARG A 55 -8.49 -8.82 3.89
N GLN A 56 -8.60 -7.60 4.41
CA GLN A 56 -9.65 -7.27 5.37
C GLN A 56 -11.04 -7.35 4.72
N ALA A 57 -11.18 -6.84 3.50
CA ALA A 57 -12.44 -6.95 2.77
C ALA A 57 -12.77 -8.40 2.42
N LEU A 58 -11.77 -9.20 2.02
CA LEU A 58 -11.95 -10.62 1.74
C LEU A 58 -12.47 -11.39 2.96
N LYS A 59 -11.92 -11.12 4.15
CA LYS A 59 -12.36 -11.74 5.41
C LYS A 59 -13.81 -11.43 5.76
N GLN A 60 -14.30 -10.23 5.42
CA GLN A 60 -15.72 -9.88 5.68
C GLN A 60 -16.70 -10.70 4.84
N VAL A 61 -16.28 -11.07 3.63
CA VAL A 61 -17.11 -11.80 2.64
C VAL A 61 -16.83 -13.30 2.58
N GLU A 62 -15.87 -13.80 3.37
CA GLU A 62 -15.49 -15.21 3.40
C GLU A 62 -16.71 -16.09 3.68
N GLY A 63 -16.99 -17.03 2.77
CA GLY A 63 -18.17 -17.91 2.82
C GLY A 63 -19.51 -17.24 2.46
N LYS A 64 -19.52 -15.94 2.14
CA LYS A 64 -20.73 -15.18 1.78
C LYS A 64 -20.74 -14.72 0.32
N ALA A 65 -19.57 -14.40 -0.25
CA ALA A 65 -19.45 -13.98 -1.63
C ALA A 65 -18.12 -14.48 -2.23
N GLU A 66 -18.13 -14.69 -3.55
CA GLU A 66 -16.94 -15.11 -4.33
C GLU A 66 -16.01 -13.93 -4.66
N HIS A 67 -16.54 -12.69 -4.65
CA HIS A 67 -15.82 -11.49 -5.07
C HIS A 67 -15.96 -10.33 -4.08
N ILE A 68 -15.00 -9.42 -4.12
CA ILE A 68 -15.00 -8.20 -3.30
C ILE A 68 -15.54 -7.03 -4.13
N ASP A 69 -16.75 -6.59 -3.79
CA ASP A 69 -17.30 -5.31 -4.27
C ASP A 69 -16.87 -4.10 -3.42
N TYR A 70 -17.08 -2.90 -3.97
CA TYR A 70 -16.83 -1.62 -3.31
C TYR A 70 -17.45 -1.51 -1.91
N LYS A 71 -18.70 -2.00 -1.74
CA LYS A 71 -19.41 -1.95 -0.44
C LYS A 71 -18.63 -2.63 0.68
N HIS A 72 -17.91 -3.72 0.39
CA HIS A 72 -17.10 -4.44 1.38
C HIS A 72 -15.86 -3.62 1.77
N LEU A 73 -15.19 -3.00 0.79
CA LEU A 73 -14.07 -2.09 1.07
C LEU A 73 -14.53 -0.88 1.90
N ALA A 74 -15.68 -0.29 1.54
CA ALA A 74 -16.26 0.82 2.26
C ALA A 74 -16.58 0.44 3.72
N GLU A 75 -17.13 -0.75 3.97
CA GLU A 75 -17.42 -1.23 5.32
C GLU A 75 -16.14 -1.41 6.17
N VAL A 76 -15.07 -1.98 5.60
CA VAL A 76 -13.76 -2.06 6.27
C VAL A 76 -13.26 -0.68 6.66
N VAL A 77 -13.34 0.29 5.74
CA VAL A 77 -12.92 1.68 5.99
C VAL A 77 -13.77 2.30 7.10
N GLN A 78 -15.09 2.11 7.07
CA GLN A 78 -16.00 2.70 8.06
C GLN A 78 -15.79 2.15 9.48
N THR A 79 -15.49 0.87 9.60
CA THR A 79 -15.40 0.19 10.90
C THR A 79 -13.99 0.24 11.53
N ASN A 80 -12.95 0.54 10.75
CA ASN A 80 -11.57 0.55 11.22
C ASN A 80 -11.00 1.96 11.39
N LYS A 81 -10.78 2.38 12.64
CA LYS A 81 -10.20 3.70 12.97
C LYS A 81 -8.84 3.98 12.32
N LYS A 82 -8.03 2.94 12.05
CA LYS A 82 -6.73 3.12 11.36
C LYS A 82 -6.89 3.55 9.90
N LEU A 83 -8.09 3.45 9.34
CA LEU A 83 -8.45 3.82 7.98
C LEU A 83 -9.26 5.12 7.91
N ASP A 84 -9.38 5.86 9.02
CA ASP A 84 -10.15 7.12 9.08
C ASP A 84 -9.67 8.15 8.04
N PHE A 85 -8.40 8.11 7.63
CA PHE A 85 -7.87 8.97 6.57
C PHE A 85 -8.50 8.73 5.17
N LEU A 86 -9.21 7.62 4.99
CA LEU A 86 -9.96 7.28 3.77
C LEU A 86 -11.44 7.63 3.87
N LYS A 87 -11.94 7.94 5.07
CA LYS A 87 -13.28 8.47 5.26
C LYS A 87 -13.22 9.92 4.77
N GLY A 88 -13.76 10.17 3.59
CA GLY A 88 -13.68 11.49 2.94
C GLY A 88 -14.07 12.62 3.90
N LYS A 89 -13.40 13.77 3.78
CA LYS A 89 -13.59 14.95 4.65
C LYS A 89 -14.97 15.64 4.53
N TYR A 90 -15.99 15.01 3.94
CA TYR A 90 -17.30 15.62 3.66
C TYR A 90 -18.50 14.69 3.92
N LEU A 91 -18.38 13.71 4.81
CA LEU A 91 -19.51 12.86 5.21
C LEU A 91 -19.74 12.86 6.73
N CYS A 92 -19.65 14.04 7.34
CA CYS A 92 -20.26 14.38 8.63
C CYS A 92 -21.02 15.70 8.45
#